data_AF-A0AAE1AP08-F1
#
_entry.id   AF-A0AAE1AP08-F1
#
_cell.length_a   1.000
_cell.length_b   1.000
_cell.length_c   1.000
_cell.angle_alpha   90.00
_cell.angle_beta   90.00
_cell.angle_gamma   90.00
#
_symmetry.space_group_name_H-M   'P 1'
#
loop_
_entity.id
_entity.type
_entity.pdbx_description
1 polymer ?
#
loop_
_entity_poly.entity_id
_entity_poly.type
_entity_poly.pdbx_seq_one_letter_code
_entity_poly.pdbx_strand_id
1 'polypeptide(L)'
;MLPGNIISSLVALAITPDNAVYLYSSKSDQHGWTHCGRVDYAARFIMWQSSFRGAIKYSAPVLEFTLPIFNKEVGAVAFHYVIKHVEYASRGVRTRDGWTFATRDVSLNGADSVTAYAVIYYFNGNKRMTTQRSDLSIDDSSAANARLPSRRIRGAVFFRDDFNSFSTSNWDYEVSMFGGYNGEFQVYTNDPKNVFTRNGKLYLQPTLTVDDSRFDENFLYNGKMDMTQIFGYCTQSGNYGCTREGKYGMLPPVMSGKVKSKPTIRYGIVEIRARIPQGDWLWPALWMMPKYSNYATWPRSGEIDVMEARGNKGPIGVEKVSSTLLWGPSADQNKFYMTTGKRHASNWADNFHIWRLEWTQDHLVTFVDNQEIMRVGSNFWQKGGFSGSNIWAGGERMAPFDQEFYMIFNVAVGGTGGFFPDGDHYAGARKPWSNSSPHAAQDFWNGRGDWQRTWQGDKAAMMIDYVEFRYL
;
A
#
# COMPACT_ATOMS: atom_id res chain seq x y z
N MET A 1 -50.00 -19.77 24.64
CA MET A 1 -49.09 -20.93 24.55
C MET A 1 -48.19 -20.72 23.33
N LEU A 2 -46.87 -20.63 23.55
CA LEU A 2 -45.85 -20.89 22.50
C LEU A 2 -45.70 -22.42 22.38
N PRO A 3 -44.96 -23.00 21.39
CA PRO A 3 -44.32 -22.45 20.18
C PRO A 3 -44.64 -23.28 18.90
N GLY A 4 -44.29 -22.77 17.71
CA GLY A 4 -44.25 -23.64 16.51
C GLY A 4 -44.27 -22.92 15.18
N ASN A 5 -43.11 -22.46 14.71
CA ASN A 5 -42.51 -22.88 13.43
C ASN A 5 -41.29 -22.02 13.12
N ILE A 6 -40.13 -22.66 13.22
CA ILE A 6 -38.82 -22.24 12.72
C ILE A 6 -38.74 -22.75 11.27
N ILE A 7 -38.55 -21.88 10.28
CA ILE A 7 -38.01 -22.21 8.94
C ILE A 7 -37.30 -20.93 8.43
N SER A 8 -36.03 -20.70 8.76
CA SER A 8 -34.77 -21.05 8.06
C SER A 8 -34.37 -20.10 6.91
N SER A 9 -33.45 -19.16 7.17
CA SER A 9 -32.61 -18.55 6.12
C SER A 9 -31.16 -18.92 6.41
N LEU A 10 -30.71 -20.01 5.79
CA LEU A 10 -29.30 -20.36 5.68
C LEU A 10 -28.83 -19.84 4.32
N VAL A 11 -28.03 -18.79 4.32
CA VAL A 11 -27.10 -18.51 3.21
C VAL A 11 -25.72 -18.81 3.77
N ALA A 12 -25.25 -20.03 3.53
CA ALA A 12 -23.88 -20.41 3.84
C ALA A 12 -22.98 -19.89 2.73
N LEU A 13 -22.06 -18.98 3.07
CA LEU A 13 -20.94 -18.64 2.20
C LEU A 13 -19.81 -19.61 2.54
N ALA A 14 -19.59 -20.63 1.71
CA ALA A 14 -18.41 -21.47 1.81
C ALA A 14 -17.34 -20.89 0.88
N ILE A 15 -16.25 -20.39 1.46
CA ILE A 15 -15.02 -20.09 0.72
C ILE A 15 -14.16 -21.34 0.83
N THR A 16 -13.98 -22.03 -0.29
CA THR A 16 -13.04 -23.15 -0.38
C THR A 16 -11.61 -22.63 -0.59
N PRO A 17 -10.56 -23.45 -0.37
CA PRO A 17 -9.16 -23.03 -0.45
C PRO A 17 -8.71 -22.45 -1.80
N ASP A 18 -9.54 -22.55 -2.84
CA ASP A 18 -9.31 -22.18 -4.23
C ASP A 18 -10.13 -20.95 -4.72
N ASN A 19 -10.76 -20.20 -3.82
CA ASN A 19 -11.45 -18.93 -4.12
C ASN A 19 -12.58 -19.01 -5.19
N ALA A 20 -13.25 -20.15 -5.32
CA ALA A 20 -14.50 -20.23 -6.10
C ALA A 20 -15.73 -19.87 -5.22
N VAL A 21 -16.62 -19.04 -5.74
CA VAL A 21 -17.92 -18.72 -5.12
C VAL A 21 -19.01 -19.58 -5.74
N TYR A 22 -19.63 -20.46 -4.96
CA TYR A 22 -20.77 -21.26 -5.38
C TYR A 22 -22.06 -20.74 -4.75
N LEU A 23 -23.07 -20.49 -5.58
CA LEU A 23 -24.44 -20.23 -5.13
C LEU A 23 -25.20 -21.57 -5.12
N TYR A 24 -25.49 -22.08 -3.94
CA TYR A 24 -26.38 -23.23 -3.79
C TYR A 24 -27.82 -22.76 -3.60
N SER A 25 -28.70 -23.30 -4.43
CA SER A 25 -30.15 -23.19 -4.28
C SER A 25 -30.67 -24.62 -4.10
N SER A 26 -31.13 -24.98 -2.91
CA SER A 26 -31.94 -26.19 -2.75
C SER A 26 -33.41 -25.84 -2.99
N LYS A 27 -34.06 -26.58 -3.89
CA LYS A 27 -35.50 -26.82 -3.76
C LYS A 27 -35.65 -28.08 -2.94
N SER A 28 -36.57 -28.04 -1.97
CA SER A 28 -36.94 -29.22 -1.23
C SER A 28 -37.48 -30.29 -2.18
N ASP A 29 -37.06 -31.51 -1.88
CA ASP A 29 -37.61 -32.79 -2.30
C ASP A 29 -37.01 -33.42 -3.57
N GLN A 30 -36.27 -34.51 -3.28
CA GLN A 30 -35.75 -35.58 -4.13
C GLN A 30 -34.31 -35.46 -4.67
N HIS A 31 -33.65 -36.62 -4.65
CA HIS A 31 -32.21 -36.86 -4.83
C HIS A 31 -31.61 -36.31 -6.14
N GLY A 32 -30.44 -35.65 -6.04
CA GLY A 32 -29.49 -35.42 -7.14
C GLY A 32 -29.11 -33.95 -7.37
N TRP A 33 -27.82 -33.61 -7.24
CA TRP A 33 -27.28 -32.28 -7.56
C TRP A 33 -27.01 -32.17 -9.07
N THR A 34 -27.42 -31.06 -9.70
CA THR A 34 -27.05 -30.74 -11.10
C THR A 34 -26.28 -29.42 -11.15
N HIS A 35 -25.17 -29.42 -11.90
CA HIS A 35 -24.18 -28.33 -11.96
C HIS A 35 -24.63 -27.23 -12.94
N CYS A 36 -24.64 -25.96 -12.50
CA CYS A 36 -24.74 -24.80 -13.39
C CYS A 36 -23.47 -23.93 -13.25
N GLY A 37 -22.97 -23.40 -14.38
CA GLY A 37 -21.61 -22.89 -14.57
C GLY A 37 -21.26 -21.51 -13.96
N ARG A 38 -20.01 -21.10 -14.21
CA ARG A 38 -19.20 -20.04 -13.59
C ARG A 38 -19.49 -18.63 -14.14
N VAL A 39 -19.45 -17.59 -13.30
CA VAL A 39 -19.48 -16.16 -13.71
C VAL A 39 -18.52 -15.32 -12.85
N ASP A 40 -17.60 -14.61 -13.52
CA ASP A 40 -16.65 -13.61 -12.97
C ASP A 40 -17.28 -12.20 -12.89
N TYR A 41 -16.81 -11.28 -12.02
CA TYR A 41 -16.54 -9.84 -12.29
C TYR A 41 -16.29 -8.97 -11.02
N ALA A 42 -15.43 -7.95 -11.20
CA ALA A 42 -14.94 -6.92 -10.26
C ALA A 42 -15.83 -5.64 -10.20
N ALA A 43 -15.63 -4.74 -9.21
CA ALA A 43 -16.27 -3.40 -9.19
C ALA A 43 -15.41 -2.26 -8.57
N ARG A 44 -15.43 -1.07 -9.22
CA ARG A 44 -14.77 0.24 -8.92
C ARG A 44 -15.82 1.36 -8.73
N PHE A 45 -15.49 2.50 -8.07
CA PHE A 45 -16.28 3.76 -8.18
C PHE A 45 -15.45 5.07 -8.06
N ILE A 46 -15.81 6.09 -8.88
CA ILE A 46 -15.31 7.48 -8.93
C ILE A 46 -16.50 8.45 -9.21
N MET A 47 -16.57 9.67 -8.63
CA MET A 47 -16.63 10.98 -9.33
C MET A 47 -16.98 12.24 -8.49
N TRP A 48 -16.61 13.39 -9.10
CA TRP A 48 -16.44 14.80 -8.72
C TRP A 48 -17.73 15.65 -8.66
N GLN A 49 -17.62 16.88 -8.12
CA GLN A 49 -18.69 17.89 -7.96
C GLN A 49 -18.59 19.10 -8.92
N SER A 50 -19.73 19.74 -9.21
CA SER A 50 -19.94 21.22 -9.28
C SER A 50 -21.47 21.48 -9.33
N SER A 51 -22.11 22.53 -8.80
CA SER A 51 -21.76 23.67 -7.94
C SER A 51 -23.04 24.35 -7.37
N PHE A 52 -22.86 25.18 -6.34
CA PHE A 52 -23.71 26.27 -5.78
C PHE A 52 -24.68 26.09 -4.57
N ARG A 53 -24.16 26.58 -3.42
CA ARG A 53 -24.71 27.40 -2.29
C ARG A 53 -26.00 27.00 -1.54
N GLY A 54 -25.83 26.68 -0.24
CA GLY A 54 -26.81 26.97 0.83
C GLY A 54 -27.03 25.88 1.89
N ALA A 55 -26.41 26.05 3.08
CA ALA A 55 -26.61 25.38 4.39
C ALA A 55 -26.44 23.84 4.50
N ILE A 56 -25.47 23.42 5.32
CA ILE A 56 -25.21 22.01 5.72
C ILE A 56 -26.02 21.68 6.99
N LYS A 57 -26.83 20.61 6.94
CA LYS A 57 -27.38 19.89 8.10
C LYS A 57 -27.21 18.37 7.84
N TYR A 58 -26.65 17.65 8.82
CA TYR A 58 -26.38 16.21 8.73
C TYR A 58 -27.67 15.38 8.71
N SER A 59 -27.69 14.28 7.96
CA SER A 59 -28.94 13.63 7.54
C SER A 59 -29.13 12.14 7.89
N ALA A 60 -28.32 11.48 8.74
CA ALA A 60 -28.44 10.02 8.93
C ALA A 60 -28.18 9.50 10.38
N PRO A 61 -28.95 8.53 10.91
CA PRO A 61 -28.66 7.86 12.18
C PRO A 61 -27.67 6.71 11.98
N VAL A 62 -26.71 6.54 12.89
CA VAL A 62 -25.74 5.43 12.91
C VAL A 62 -26.18 4.40 13.94
N LEU A 63 -26.40 3.15 13.52
CA LEU A 63 -26.65 2.02 14.42
C LEU A 63 -25.32 1.48 14.98
N GLU A 64 -25.15 1.53 16.31
CA GLU A 64 -23.94 1.10 16.99
C GLU A 64 -24.12 -0.31 17.61
N PHE A 65 -23.13 -1.19 17.45
CA PHE A 65 -23.12 -2.53 18.07
C PHE A 65 -21.80 -2.79 18.76
N THR A 66 -21.87 -3.22 20.02
CA THR A 66 -20.70 -3.69 20.77
C THR A 66 -20.62 -5.21 20.67
N LEU A 67 -19.65 -5.73 19.90
CA LEU A 67 -19.33 -7.15 19.90
C LEU A 67 -18.42 -7.45 21.11
N PRO A 68 -18.65 -8.54 21.86
CA PRO A 68 -17.73 -8.91 22.93
C PRO A 68 -16.36 -9.27 22.35
N ILE A 69 -15.35 -8.76 23.05
CA ILE A 69 -13.93 -8.77 22.73
C ILE A 69 -13.46 -10.18 22.33
N PHE A 70 -12.64 -10.21 21.26
CA PHE A 70 -11.81 -11.31 20.75
C PHE A 70 -11.87 -12.63 21.53
N ASN A 71 -12.46 -13.64 20.92
CA ASN A 71 -12.21 -15.03 21.30
C ASN A 71 -11.75 -15.79 20.05
N LYS A 72 -10.68 -16.60 20.17
CA LYS A 72 -10.11 -17.44 19.10
C LYS A 72 -11.11 -18.48 18.55
N GLU A 73 -12.31 -18.51 19.10
CA GLU A 73 -13.39 -19.43 18.75
C GLU A 73 -14.41 -18.81 17.77
N VAL A 74 -14.38 -17.50 17.49
CA VAL A 74 -15.36 -16.84 16.60
C VAL A 74 -14.99 -17.05 15.12
N GLY A 75 -15.82 -17.82 14.41
CA GLY A 75 -15.64 -18.11 12.99
C GLY A 75 -16.42 -17.21 12.05
N ALA A 76 -17.58 -16.70 12.48
CA ALA A 76 -18.39 -15.79 11.68
C ALA A 76 -19.26 -14.87 12.54
N VAL A 77 -19.67 -13.75 11.96
CA VAL A 77 -20.72 -12.86 12.48
C VAL A 77 -21.78 -12.71 11.39
N ALA A 78 -23.04 -12.55 11.73
CA ALA A 78 -24.11 -12.20 10.79
C ALA A 78 -24.84 -10.99 11.35
N PHE A 79 -25.03 -9.96 10.52
CA PHE A 79 -25.79 -8.78 10.91
C PHE A 79 -27.22 -8.92 10.39
N HIS A 80 -28.18 -8.67 11.27
CA HIS A 80 -29.60 -8.76 10.99
C HIS A 80 -30.22 -7.38 11.13
N TYR A 81 -31.05 -7.03 10.16
CA TYR A 81 -31.84 -5.80 10.13
C TYR A 81 -33.29 -6.19 9.90
N VAL A 82 -34.19 -5.60 10.69
CA VAL A 82 -35.64 -5.79 10.61
C VAL A 82 -36.25 -4.41 10.43
N ILE A 83 -36.98 -4.23 9.33
CA ILE A 83 -37.57 -2.94 8.94
C ILE A 83 -39.09 -3.09 9.00
N LYS A 84 -39.78 -2.16 9.65
CA LYS A 84 -41.24 -2.21 9.85
C LYS A 84 -41.98 -1.17 9.01
N HIS A 85 -43.13 -1.58 8.48
CA HIS A 85 -44.11 -0.82 7.68
C HIS A 85 -43.49 -0.06 6.51
N VAL A 86 -43.51 -0.58 5.28
CA VAL A 86 -42.92 0.11 4.10
C VAL A 86 -43.91 0.06 2.92
N GLU A 87 -44.13 1.16 2.19
CA GLU A 87 -45.01 1.22 1.00
C GLU A 87 -44.22 1.64 -0.27
N TYR A 88 -44.56 1.10 -1.45
CA TYR A 88 -43.74 1.20 -2.68
C TYR A 88 -44.55 1.29 -3.99
N ALA A 89 -43.94 1.80 -5.08
CA ALA A 89 -44.38 1.53 -6.46
C ALA A 89 -43.23 1.33 -7.48
N SER A 90 -43.41 0.28 -8.31
CA SER A 90 -42.69 -0.14 -9.54
C SER A 90 -41.16 -0.24 -9.45
N ARG A 91 -40.58 -1.25 -8.78
CA ARG A 91 -40.25 -2.56 -9.40
C ARG A 91 -40.21 -3.75 -8.40
N GLY A 92 -40.97 -3.68 -7.29
CA GLY A 92 -41.35 -4.83 -6.41
C GLY A 92 -40.25 -5.42 -5.50
N VAL A 93 -40.53 -6.11 -4.38
CA VAL A 93 -41.72 -6.92 -3.99
C VAL A 93 -42.04 -6.88 -2.48
N ARG A 94 -43.32 -7.18 -2.14
CA ARG A 94 -43.94 -7.44 -0.81
C ARG A 94 -44.18 -8.95 -0.61
N THR A 95 -44.14 -9.49 0.62
CA THR A 95 -45.21 -10.35 1.21
C THR A 95 -45.16 -10.44 2.75
N ARG A 96 -46.28 -10.93 3.33
CA ARG A 96 -46.81 -10.81 4.70
C ARG A 96 -46.16 -11.65 5.82
N ASP A 97 -45.18 -12.50 5.54
CA ASP A 97 -44.53 -13.35 6.56
C ASP A 97 -43.01 -13.23 6.42
N GLY A 98 -42.35 -12.91 7.53
CA GLY A 98 -41.03 -12.26 7.55
C GLY A 98 -39.88 -13.01 6.86
N TRP A 99 -38.97 -12.23 6.26
CA TRP A 99 -37.66 -12.69 5.76
C TRP A 99 -36.55 -11.61 5.88
N THR A 100 -35.30 -12.08 5.75
CA THR A 100 -33.99 -11.46 6.03
C THR A 100 -33.24 -11.09 4.73
N PHE A 101 -32.44 -10.01 4.70
CA PHE A 101 -31.69 -9.56 3.50
C PHE A 101 -30.17 -9.39 3.70
N ALA A 102 -29.40 -9.54 2.60
CA ALA A 102 -27.94 -9.47 2.52
C ALA A 102 -27.43 -8.46 1.47
N THR A 103 -27.23 -7.19 1.89
CA THR A 103 -26.55 -6.08 1.16
C THR A 103 -27.22 -5.66 -0.17
N ARG A 104 -27.01 -4.50 -0.81
CA ARG A 104 -26.38 -3.19 -0.53
C ARG A 104 -27.40 -2.21 -1.18
N ASP A 105 -27.77 -1.16 -0.47
CA ASP A 105 -28.80 -0.15 -0.83
C ASP A 105 -30.26 -0.62 -0.68
N VAL A 106 -30.75 -0.53 0.56
CA VAL A 106 -32.19 -0.65 0.87
C VAL A 106 -32.74 0.77 1.02
N SER A 107 -33.75 1.13 0.23
CA SER A 107 -34.51 2.36 0.45
C SER A 107 -35.41 2.18 1.68
N LEU A 108 -35.32 3.11 2.61
CA LEU A 108 -36.10 3.13 3.86
C LEU A 108 -37.31 4.08 3.77
N ASN A 109 -37.66 4.54 2.56
CA ASN A 109 -38.79 5.42 2.37
C ASN A 109 -40.10 4.76 2.82
N GLY A 110 -40.80 5.42 3.74
CA GLY A 110 -42.04 4.95 4.33
C GLY A 110 -41.85 3.99 5.51
N ALA A 111 -40.62 3.64 5.92
CA ALA A 111 -40.35 2.82 7.10
C ALA A 111 -40.59 3.59 8.41
N ASP A 112 -41.30 3.00 9.37
CA ASP A 112 -41.50 3.60 10.69
C ASP A 112 -40.30 3.35 11.62
N SER A 113 -39.63 2.21 11.48
CA SER A 113 -38.49 1.85 12.33
C SER A 113 -37.60 0.76 11.74
N VAL A 114 -36.34 0.77 12.18
CA VAL A 114 -35.32 -0.24 11.89
C VAL A 114 -34.78 -0.81 13.19
N THR A 115 -34.97 -2.09 13.41
CA THR A 115 -34.32 -2.86 14.47
C THR A 115 -33.11 -3.58 13.90
N ALA A 116 -31.97 -3.55 14.57
CA ALA A 116 -30.81 -4.31 14.14
C ALA A 116 -30.09 -5.01 15.29
N TYR A 117 -29.44 -6.13 14.97
CA TYR A 117 -28.69 -6.97 15.91
C TYR A 117 -27.70 -7.87 15.16
N ALA A 118 -26.67 -8.38 15.85
CA ALA A 118 -25.71 -9.31 15.28
C ALA A 118 -25.83 -10.71 15.93
N VAL A 119 -25.53 -11.74 15.16
CA VAL A 119 -25.40 -13.12 15.61
C VAL A 119 -23.97 -13.57 15.38
N ILE A 120 -23.33 -14.12 16.40
CA ILE A 120 -21.94 -14.58 16.36
C ILE A 120 -21.95 -16.10 16.32
N TYR A 121 -21.08 -16.69 15.51
CA TYR A 121 -20.93 -18.13 15.32
C TYR A 121 -19.50 -18.57 15.63
N TYR A 122 -19.39 -19.82 16.08
CA TYR A 122 -18.13 -20.54 16.20
C TYR A 122 -17.58 -20.96 14.82
N PHE A 123 -16.31 -21.34 14.73
CA PHE A 123 -15.71 -21.89 13.49
C PHE A 123 -16.39 -23.15 12.96
N ASN A 124 -17.00 -23.95 13.85
CA ASN A 124 -17.80 -25.13 13.48
C ASN A 124 -19.23 -24.79 13.02
N GLY A 125 -19.58 -23.50 12.88
CA GLY A 125 -20.89 -23.05 12.44
C GLY A 125 -21.96 -22.97 13.54
N ASN A 126 -21.66 -23.40 14.76
CA ASN A 126 -22.62 -23.32 15.86
C ASN A 126 -22.81 -21.87 16.31
N LYS A 127 -24.08 -21.48 16.54
CA LYS A 127 -24.43 -20.15 17.04
C LYS A 127 -23.86 -19.97 18.45
N ARG A 128 -22.99 -18.98 18.61
CA ARG A 128 -22.37 -18.62 19.89
C ARG A 128 -23.25 -17.68 20.69
N MET A 129 -23.71 -16.59 20.08
CA MET A 129 -24.52 -15.59 20.78
C MET A 129 -25.29 -14.67 19.82
N THR A 130 -26.23 -13.92 20.36
CA THR A 130 -26.92 -12.81 19.68
C THR A 130 -26.75 -11.55 20.53
N THR A 131 -26.41 -10.42 19.91
CA THR A 131 -26.27 -9.14 20.61
C THR A 131 -27.64 -8.61 21.04
N GLN A 132 -27.64 -7.63 21.95
CA GLN A 132 -28.84 -6.82 22.18
C GLN A 132 -29.30 -6.15 20.89
N ARG A 133 -30.61 -5.93 20.80
CA ARG A 133 -31.23 -5.27 19.66
C ARG A 133 -31.14 -3.76 19.85
N SER A 134 -30.87 -3.05 18.77
CA SER A 134 -30.91 -1.59 18.71
C SER A 134 -32.03 -1.17 17.77
N ASP A 135 -32.91 -0.30 18.26
CA ASP A 135 -34.12 0.15 17.58
C ASP A 135 -33.98 1.62 17.19
N LEU A 136 -34.25 1.92 15.93
CA LEU A 136 -34.28 3.27 15.38
C LEU A 136 -35.72 3.56 14.92
N SER A 137 -36.35 4.60 15.47
CA SER A 137 -37.60 5.15 14.93
C SER A 137 -37.27 6.13 13.81
N ILE A 138 -37.95 6.01 12.68
CA ILE A 138 -37.76 6.85 11.50
C ILE A 138 -39.00 7.74 11.40
N ASP A 139 -38.81 9.04 11.55
CA ASP A 139 -39.84 10.06 11.31
C ASP A 139 -39.63 10.66 9.91
N ASP A 140 -40.70 11.08 9.22
CA ASP A 140 -40.75 11.28 7.75
C ASP A 140 -39.67 12.22 7.15
N SER A 141 -39.00 13.03 7.97
CA SER A 141 -37.86 13.89 7.57
C SER A 141 -36.48 13.23 7.61
N SER A 142 -36.37 11.99 8.11
CA SER A 142 -35.11 11.26 8.37
C SER A 142 -34.91 10.03 7.48
N ALA A 143 -35.93 9.62 6.72
CA ALA A 143 -35.96 8.36 5.96
C ALA A 143 -35.03 8.30 4.72
N ALA A 144 -34.59 9.45 4.20
CA ALA A 144 -33.85 9.49 2.93
C ALA A 144 -32.36 9.10 3.03
N ASN A 145 -31.78 8.95 4.23
CA ASN A 145 -30.31 8.87 4.37
C ASN A 145 -29.77 7.91 5.43
N ALA A 146 -30.59 7.08 6.07
CA ALA A 146 -30.08 6.08 7.00
C ALA A 146 -29.23 5.01 6.27
N ARG A 147 -27.90 5.10 6.37
CA ARG A 147 -26.95 4.08 5.91
C ARG A 147 -26.71 3.07 7.01
N LEU A 148 -27.09 1.82 6.77
CA LEU A 148 -26.66 0.71 7.62
C LEU A 148 -25.13 0.61 7.56
N PRO A 149 -24.43 0.42 8.69
CA PRO A 149 -22.99 0.35 8.72
C PRO A 149 -22.50 -0.71 7.74
N SER A 150 -21.72 -0.30 6.74
CA SER A 150 -21.01 -1.23 5.89
C SER A 150 -20.06 -2.00 6.79
N ARG A 151 -20.28 -3.30 6.87
CA ARG A 151 -19.44 -4.25 7.57
C ARG A 151 -17.98 -3.96 7.24
N ARG A 152 -17.21 -3.41 8.19
CA ARG A 152 -15.75 -3.47 8.14
C ARG A 152 -15.39 -4.94 8.30
N ILE A 153 -15.24 -5.60 7.15
CA ILE A 153 -14.72 -6.95 7.07
C ILE A 153 -13.22 -6.81 7.23
N ARG A 154 -12.69 -7.34 8.33
CA ARG A 154 -11.27 -7.65 8.47
C ARG A 154 -10.79 -8.34 7.19
N GLY A 155 -9.87 -7.71 6.46
CA GLY A 155 -9.22 -8.32 5.29
C GLY A 155 -9.90 -8.08 3.95
N ALA A 156 -10.81 -7.12 3.80
CA ALA A 156 -11.30 -6.75 2.47
C ALA A 156 -10.21 -6.01 1.67
N VAL A 157 -9.79 -6.62 0.57
CA VAL A 157 -8.91 -6.03 -0.44
C VAL A 157 -9.66 -4.94 -1.19
N PHE A 158 -9.13 -3.71 -1.20
CA PHE A 158 -9.72 -2.61 -1.97
C PHE A 158 -8.82 -2.16 -3.13
N PHE A 159 -7.55 -2.54 -3.13
CA PHE A 159 -6.65 -2.40 -4.25
C PHE A 159 -5.72 -3.60 -4.32
N ARG A 160 -5.56 -4.15 -5.52
CA ARG A 160 -4.58 -5.19 -5.84
C ARG A 160 -4.07 -4.96 -7.25
N ASP A 161 -2.77 -5.15 -7.44
CA ASP A 161 -2.15 -5.21 -8.76
C ASP A 161 -1.26 -6.45 -8.81
N ASP A 162 -1.57 -7.36 -9.74
CA ASP A 162 -0.82 -8.59 -10.02
C ASP A 162 0.17 -8.41 -11.18
N PHE A 163 0.34 -7.17 -11.69
CA PHE A 163 1.33 -6.81 -12.71
C PHE A 163 1.33 -7.70 -13.97
N ASN A 164 0.16 -8.20 -14.36
CA ASN A 164 -0.05 -8.83 -15.68
C ASN A 164 0.24 -7.83 -16.83
N SER A 165 0.06 -6.54 -16.56
CA SER A 165 0.47 -5.42 -17.41
C SER A 165 0.73 -4.19 -16.55
N PHE A 166 1.67 -3.32 -16.94
CA PHE A 166 1.83 -2.03 -16.26
C PHE A 166 0.68 -1.08 -16.63
N SER A 167 -0.04 -0.56 -15.62
CA SER A 167 -1.17 0.34 -15.82
C SER A 167 -0.90 1.72 -15.25
N THR A 168 -0.86 2.73 -16.11
CA THR A 168 -0.77 4.14 -15.71
C THR A 168 -2.04 4.65 -15.03
N SER A 169 -3.12 3.86 -14.99
CA SER A 169 -4.29 4.15 -14.14
C SER A 169 -4.04 3.83 -12.67
N ASN A 170 -3.05 2.97 -12.37
CA ASN A 170 -2.70 2.57 -11.02
C ASN A 170 -1.38 3.18 -10.56
N TRP A 171 -0.49 3.53 -11.49
CA TRP A 171 0.88 3.95 -11.21
C TRP A 171 1.30 5.18 -12.02
N ASP A 172 2.12 6.03 -11.43
CA ASP A 172 2.86 7.07 -12.13
C ASP A 172 4.35 6.74 -12.13
N TYR A 173 5.03 6.95 -13.26
CA TYR A 173 6.49 6.89 -13.31
C TYR A 173 7.09 8.15 -12.68
N GLU A 174 8.22 8.02 -12.00
CA GLU A 174 9.11 9.15 -11.78
C GLU A 174 10.07 9.26 -12.97
N VAL A 175 10.10 10.43 -13.60
CA VAL A 175 10.97 10.75 -14.74
C VAL A 175 11.77 11.98 -14.38
N SER A 176 12.94 11.78 -13.78
CA SER A 176 13.84 12.86 -13.34
C SER A 176 15.22 12.34 -12.94
N MET A 177 16.20 13.22 -12.98
CA MET A 177 17.53 13.06 -12.39
C MET A 177 17.59 13.48 -10.92
N PHE A 178 16.45 13.72 -10.26
CA PHE A 178 16.41 14.27 -8.91
C PHE A 178 17.24 13.46 -7.92
N GLY A 179 17.14 12.12 -7.99
CA GLY A 179 17.96 11.20 -7.19
C GLY A 179 17.75 11.35 -5.67
N GLY A 180 16.59 11.89 -5.26
CA GLY A 180 16.32 12.19 -3.86
C GLY A 180 17.27 13.26 -3.28
N TYR A 181 17.43 13.24 -1.96
CA TYR A 181 18.38 14.09 -1.24
C TYR A 181 19.70 13.36 -0.90
N ASN A 182 19.93 12.18 -1.47
CA ASN A 182 21.05 11.29 -1.12
C ASN A 182 22.22 11.32 -2.12
N GLY A 183 22.18 12.22 -3.11
CA GLY A 183 23.22 12.34 -4.13
C GLY A 183 23.35 11.10 -5.03
N GLU A 184 22.24 10.41 -5.29
CA GLU A 184 22.19 9.14 -6.01
C GLU A 184 22.61 9.28 -7.49
N PHE A 185 23.09 8.19 -8.10
CA PHE A 185 23.78 8.22 -9.40
C PHE A 185 22.90 7.79 -10.58
N GLN A 186 21.62 7.53 -10.36
CA GLN A 186 20.68 7.16 -11.42
C GLN A 186 19.82 8.35 -11.90
N VAL A 187 19.37 8.24 -13.14
CA VAL A 187 18.18 8.92 -13.64
C VAL A 187 17.00 7.94 -13.61
N TYR A 188 15.86 8.37 -13.07
CA TYR A 188 14.63 7.59 -13.18
C TYR A 188 13.93 7.89 -14.49
N THR A 189 13.47 6.85 -15.18
CA THR A 189 12.89 6.94 -16.53
C THR A 189 11.57 6.17 -16.62
N ASN A 190 10.81 6.46 -17.67
CA ASN A 190 9.66 5.67 -18.12
C ASN A 190 10.05 4.70 -19.25
N ASP A 191 11.35 4.41 -19.41
CA ASP A 191 11.84 3.57 -20.50
C ASP A 191 11.44 2.10 -20.26
N PRO A 192 10.96 1.38 -21.28
CA PRO A 192 10.60 -0.04 -21.14
C PRO A 192 11.79 -0.96 -20.81
N LYS A 193 13.03 -0.47 -20.91
CA LYS A 193 14.20 -1.20 -20.39
C LYS A 193 14.32 -1.13 -18.87
N ASN A 194 13.77 -0.09 -18.24
CA ASN A 194 13.88 0.15 -16.81
C ASN A 194 12.62 -0.18 -16.03
N VAL A 195 11.44 0.01 -16.62
CA VAL A 195 10.16 -0.31 -15.99
C VAL A 195 9.29 -1.08 -16.98
N PHE A 196 9.06 -2.36 -16.71
CA PHE A 196 8.26 -3.22 -17.58
C PHE A 196 7.59 -4.35 -16.81
N THR A 197 6.56 -4.95 -17.40
CA THR A 197 5.96 -6.18 -16.88
C THR A 197 6.32 -7.38 -17.73
N ARG A 198 6.67 -8.49 -17.10
CA ARG A 198 6.94 -9.77 -17.78
C ARG A 198 6.52 -10.92 -16.87
N ASN A 199 5.78 -11.90 -17.41
CA ASN A 199 5.34 -13.09 -16.68
C ASN A 199 4.59 -12.78 -15.36
N GLY A 200 3.66 -11.81 -15.42
CA GLY A 200 2.83 -11.40 -14.27
C GLY A 200 3.62 -10.71 -13.17
N LYS A 201 4.69 -9.97 -13.51
CA LYS A 201 5.56 -9.29 -12.54
C LYS A 201 6.01 -7.96 -13.09
N LEU A 202 6.10 -6.97 -12.21
CA LEU A 202 6.77 -5.71 -12.48
C LEU A 202 8.27 -5.87 -12.26
N TYR A 203 9.06 -5.38 -13.21
CA TYR A 203 10.50 -5.29 -13.15
C TYR A 203 10.91 -3.83 -13.06
N LEU A 204 11.74 -3.52 -12.07
CA LEU A 204 12.51 -2.28 -12.01
C LEU A 204 13.98 -2.64 -12.22
N GLN A 205 14.45 -2.44 -13.45
CA GLN A 205 15.75 -2.90 -13.93
C GLN A 205 16.70 -1.70 -14.10
N PRO A 206 17.77 -1.61 -13.30
CA PRO A 206 18.83 -0.65 -13.56
C PRO A 206 19.65 -1.09 -14.79
N THR A 207 20.03 -0.13 -15.63
CA THR A 207 20.88 -0.30 -16.82
C THR A 207 21.92 0.82 -16.87
N LEU A 208 23.07 0.60 -17.52
CA LEU A 208 23.97 1.73 -17.75
C LEU A 208 23.33 2.69 -18.76
N THR A 209 23.52 3.99 -18.56
CA THR A 209 22.98 5.00 -19.49
C THR A 209 23.52 4.79 -20.90
N VAL A 210 24.79 4.38 -21.04
CA VAL A 210 25.44 4.11 -22.34
C VAL A 210 24.99 2.79 -23.01
N ASP A 211 24.22 1.94 -22.33
CA ASP A 211 23.61 0.77 -22.95
C ASP A 211 22.41 1.19 -23.85
N ASP A 212 21.97 2.44 -23.72
CA ASP A 212 20.97 3.03 -24.60
C ASP A 212 21.65 3.79 -25.75
N SER A 213 21.26 3.47 -26.98
CA SER A 213 21.85 4.06 -28.19
C SER A 213 21.67 5.58 -28.32
N ARG A 214 20.83 6.21 -27.49
CA ARG A 214 20.71 7.67 -27.42
C ARG A 214 21.94 8.33 -26.76
N PHE A 215 22.72 7.56 -26.01
CA PHE A 215 23.80 8.09 -25.17
C PHE A 215 25.09 7.32 -25.40
N ASP A 216 26.20 8.04 -25.35
CA ASP A 216 27.54 7.47 -25.32
C ASP A 216 28.31 8.01 -24.10
N GLU A 217 29.54 7.54 -23.91
CA GLU A 217 30.35 7.98 -22.78
C GLU A 217 30.68 9.47 -22.88
N ASN A 218 30.86 10.03 -24.08
CA ASN A 218 31.07 11.46 -24.26
C ASN A 218 29.85 12.29 -23.83
N PHE A 219 28.63 11.79 -24.07
CA PHE A 219 27.40 12.41 -23.62
C PHE A 219 27.37 12.53 -22.08
N LEU A 220 27.85 11.52 -21.35
CA LEU A 220 27.89 11.59 -19.88
C LEU A 220 28.76 12.75 -19.38
N TYR A 221 29.86 13.07 -20.07
CA TYR A 221 30.78 14.13 -19.69
C TYR A 221 30.46 15.50 -20.29
N ASN A 222 29.83 15.57 -21.45
CA ASN A 222 29.70 16.82 -22.22
C ASN A 222 28.28 17.08 -22.73
N GLY A 223 27.42 16.09 -22.68
CA GLY A 223 26.05 16.17 -23.17
C GLY A 223 25.12 16.98 -22.27
N LYS A 224 23.94 17.27 -22.80
CA LYS A 224 22.83 17.88 -22.07
C LYS A 224 21.68 16.88 -22.00
N MET A 225 21.34 16.43 -20.78
CA MET A 225 20.17 15.59 -20.55
C MET A 225 18.99 16.49 -20.20
N ASP A 226 18.05 16.63 -21.12
CA ASP A 226 16.76 17.30 -20.91
C ASP A 226 15.65 16.23 -20.86
N MET A 227 15.08 16.03 -19.67
CA MET A 227 14.13 14.95 -19.42
C MET A 227 12.86 15.09 -20.26
N THR A 228 12.38 16.32 -20.48
CA THR A 228 11.18 16.56 -21.26
C THR A 228 11.42 16.25 -22.73
N GLN A 229 12.58 16.62 -23.28
CA GLN A 229 12.92 16.33 -24.66
C GLN A 229 13.16 14.83 -24.91
N ILE A 230 13.78 14.13 -23.96
CA ILE A 230 14.23 12.74 -24.13
C ILE A 230 13.13 11.73 -23.76
N PHE A 231 12.37 11.99 -22.70
CA PHE A 231 11.38 11.07 -22.11
C PHE A 231 9.94 11.60 -22.16
N GLY A 232 9.74 12.78 -22.75
CA GLY A 232 8.44 13.40 -23.00
C GLY A 232 7.92 14.30 -21.87
N TYR A 233 8.40 14.12 -20.64
CA TYR A 233 8.05 14.95 -19.49
C TYR A 233 9.11 14.85 -18.38
N CYS A 234 8.99 15.74 -17.39
CA CYS A 234 9.78 15.68 -16.16
C CYS A 234 8.87 15.77 -14.94
N THR A 235 9.12 14.94 -13.93
CA THR A 235 8.28 14.89 -12.72
C THR A 235 8.84 15.63 -11.52
N GLN A 236 10.13 16.00 -11.53
CA GLN A 236 10.79 16.66 -10.41
C GLN A 236 11.96 17.53 -10.88
N SER A 237 11.83 18.85 -10.74
CA SER A 237 12.83 19.83 -11.16
C SER A 237 13.86 20.15 -10.07
N GLY A 238 13.57 19.82 -8.81
CA GLY A 238 14.50 20.00 -7.70
C GLY A 238 15.87 19.34 -7.98
N ASN A 239 16.93 19.88 -7.39
CA ASN A 239 18.31 19.39 -7.57
C ASN A 239 18.69 19.18 -9.05
N TYR A 240 18.31 20.10 -9.94
CA TYR A 240 18.56 19.97 -11.39
C TYR A 240 17.95 18.68 -11.99
N GLY A 241 16.78 18.26 -11.50
CA GLY A 241 16.20 16.95 -11.87
C GLY A 241 15.66 16.88 -13.31
N CYS A 242 15.33 18.02 -13.95
CA CYS A 242 14.80 18.04 -15.31
C CYS A 242 15.84 18.34 -16.39
N THR A 243 16.94 19.02 -16.04
CA THR A 243 17.97 19.39 -17.00
C THR A 243 19.33 19.47 -16.32
N ARG A 244 20.32 18.78 -16.88
CA ARG A 244 21.73 18.83 -16.46
C ARG A 244 22.64 18.82 -17.68
N GLU A 245 23.83 19.36 -17.52
CA GLU A 245 24.91 19.29 -18.51
C GLU A 245 26.13 18.62 -17.90
N GLY A 246 26.66 17.60 -18.58
CA GLY A 246 27.78 16.79 -18.08
C GLY A 246 29.03 17.59 -17.77
N LYS A 247 29.23 18.73 -18.46
CA LYS A 247 30.41 19.58 -18.32
C LYS A 247 30.54 20.22 -16.92
N TYR A 248 29.47 20.26 -16.14
CA TYR A 248 29.45 20.77 -14.76
C TYR A 248 29.50 19.66 -13.70
N GLY A 249 29.58 18.41 -14.14
CA GLY A 249 29.45 17.23 -13.31
C GLY A 249 28.81 16.13 -14.15
N MET A 250 29.45 14.97 -14.18
CA MET A 250 29.04 13.84 -15.01
C MET A 250 27.54 13.56 -14.86
N LEU A 251 26.84 13.41 -15.99
CA LEU A 251 25.43 13.02 -16.01
C LEU A 251 25.24 11.64 -15.38
N PRO A 252 24.04 11.32 -14.86
CA PRO A 252 23.79 10.03 -14.22
C PRO A 252 24.24 8.85 -15.10
N PRO A 253 25.24 8.04 -14.66
CA PRO A 253 25.73 6.90 -15.43
C PRO A 253 24.74 5.74 -15.55
N VAL A 254 23.66 5.77 -14.79
CA VAL A 254 22.69 4.68 -14.69
C VAL A 254 21.29 5.20 -14.97
N MET A 255 20.50 4.44 -15.74
CA MET A 255 19.06 4.60 -15.84
C MET A 255 18.37 3.56 -14.96
N SER A 256 17.28 3.92 -14.28
CA SER A 256 16.55 3.01 -13.39
C SER A 256 15.06 3.33 -13.32
N GLY A 257 14.31 2.49 -12.61
CA GLY A 257 12.87 2.59 -12.44
C GLY A 257 12.45 3.10 -11.07
N LYS A 258 11.46 3.99 -11.04
CA LYS A 258 10.72 4.38 -9.85
C LYS A 258 9.26 4.64 -10.20
N VAL A 259 8.35 4.03 -9.45
CA VAL A 259 6.90 4.14 -9.67
C VAL A 259 6.18 4.46 -8.37
N LYS A 260 5.09 5.23 -8.47
CA LYS A 260 4.26 5.68 -7.34
C LYS A 260 2.83 5.21 -7.56
N SER A 261 2.20 4.65 -6.54
CA SER A 261 0.80 4.23 -6.64
C SER A 261 -0.13 5.45 -6.64
N LYS A 262 -1.18 5.39 -7.46
CA LYS A 262 -2.32 6.34 -7.40
C LYS A 262 -3.25 6.02 -6.23
N PRO A 263 -3.56 4.74 -5.94
CA PRO A 263 -4.25 4.39 -4.71
C PRO A 263 -3.42 4.78 -3.50
N THR A 264 -4.13 5.25 -2.48
CA THR A 264 -3.56 5.61 -1.19
C THR A 264 -4.26 4.83 -0.10
N ILE A 265 -3.58 4.67 1.04
CA ILE A 265 -4.13 4.02 2.23
C ILE A 265 -3.84 4.88 3.45
N ARG A 266 -4.82 4.93 4.35
CA ARG A 266 -4.63 5.38 5.73
C ARG A 266 -5.17 4.30 6.65
N TYR A 267 -4.29 3.72 7.44
CA TYR A 267 -4.57 2.54 8.26
C TYR A 267 -5.03 1.34 7.43
N GLY A 268 -4.64 0.14 7.84
CA GLY A 268 -4.91 -1.09 7.13
C GLY A 268 -3.67 -1.97 7.01
N ILE A 269 -3.68 -2.83 5.99
CA ILE A 269 -2.53 -3.66 5.65
C ILE A 269 -2.09 -3.35 4.23
N VAL A 270 -0.78 -3.19 4.03
CA VAL A 270 -0.13 -3.26 2.72
C VAL A 270 0.66 -4.55 2.68
N GLU A 271 0.46 -5.37 1.67
CA GLU A 271 1.23 -6.60 1.45
C GLU A 271 1.83 -6.59 0.05
N ILE A 272 3.12 -6.88 -0.04
CA ILE A 272 3.89 -6.85 -1.28
C ILE A 272 4.67 -8.14 -1.36
N ARG A 273 4.47 -8.91 -2.42
CA ARG A 273 5.34 -10.05 -2.72
C ARG A 273 6.39 -9.61 -3.72
N ALA A 274 7.65 -9.52 -3.28
CA ALA A 274 8.74 -9.03 -4.11
C ALA A 274 10.05 -9.76 -3.83
N ARG A 275 10.91 -9.80 -4.86
CA ARG A 275 12.31 -10.22 -4.77
C ARG A 275 13.18 -8.98 -4.96
N ILE A 276 14.06 -8.71 -4.00
CA ILE A 276 15.01 -7.60 -4.08
C ILE A 276 16.13 -7.93 -5.09
N PRO A 277 16.75 -6.91 -5.72
CA PRO A 277 17.88 -7.12 -6.60
C PRO A 277 19.15 -7.49 -5.83
N GLN A 278 20.04 -8.19 -6.51
CA GLN A 278 21.43 -8.39 -6.14
C GLN A 278 22.33 -7.80 -7.22
N GLY A 279 23.26 -6.96 -6.79
CA GLY A 279 24.20 -6.21 -7.61
C GLY A 279 24.83 -5.13 -6.77
N ASP A 280 26.14 -4.94 -6.90
CA ASP A 280 26.85 -3.97 -6.09
C ASP A 280 26.30 -2.56 -6.31
N TRP A 281 26.15 -1.82 -5.20
CA TRP A 281 25.71 -0.43 -5.18
C TRP A 281 24.24 -0.19 -5.55
N LEU A 282 23.44 -1.25 -5.69
CA LEU A 282 21.99 -1.13 -5.83
C LEU A 282 21.34 -0.83 -4.48
N TRP A 283 20.34 0.04 -4.49
CA TRP A 283 19.55 0.45 -3.33
C TRP A 283 18.05 0.30 -3.65
N PRO A 284 17.50 -0.92 -3.52
CA PRO A 284 16.07 -1.15 -3.65
C PRO A 284 15.29 -0.64 -2.44
N ALA A 285 14.11 -0.08 -2.69
CA ALA A 285 13.19 0.32 -1.62
C ALA A 285 11.72 0.05 -1.97
N LEU A 286 11.00 -0.40 -0.94
CA LEU A 286 9.53 -0.45 -0.85
C LEU A 286 9.13 0.48 0.28
N TRP A 287 8.63 1.67 -0.07
CA TRP A 287 8.41 2.74 0.89
C TRP A 287 7.17 3.56 0.55
N MET A 288 6.77 4.44 1.44
CA MET A 288 5.54 5.21 1.31
C MET A 288 5.76 6.66 1.73
N MET A 289 5.09 7.55 1.00
CA MET A 289 5.07 8.98 1.27
C MET A 289 3.63 9.48 1.44
N PRO A 290 3.41 10.53 2.25
CA PRO A 290 2.09 11.09 2.43
C PRO A 290 1.59 11.70 1.11
N LYS A 291 0.31 11.50 0.81
CA LYS A 291 -0.37 12.11 -0.35
C LYS A 291 -0.34 13.63 -0.29
N TYR A 292 -0.45 14.18 0.92
CA TYR A 292 -0.41 15.61 1.21
C TYR A 292 0.52 15.89 2.39
N SER A 293 1.29 16.96 2.31
CA SER A 293 2.20 17.39 3.39
C SER A 293 1.47 18.21 4.47
N ASN A 294 0.47 17.60 5.12
CA ASN A 294 -0.41 18.26 6.10
C ASN A 294 0.33 18.82 7.32
N TYR A 295 1.52 18.31 7.63
CA TYR A 295 2.37 18.79 8.72
C TYR A 295 3.60 19.56 8.24
N ALA A 296 3.56 20.08 7.00
CA ALA A 296 4.67 20.67 6.25
C ALA A 296 5.64 19.65 5.65
N THR A 297 6.72 20.14 5.04
CA THR A 297 7.68 19.34 4.28
C THR A 297 8.35 18.25 5.12
N TRP A 298 8.95 17.30 4.44
CA TRP A 298 9.75 16.24 5.06
C TRP A 298 10.75 16.78 6.10
N PRO A 299 10.96 16.10 7.24
CA PRO A 299 10.35 14.83 7.66
C PRO A 299 9.04 15.01 8.45
N ARG A 300 8.49 16.23 8.53
CA ARG A 300 7.36 16.54 9.43
C ARG A 300 6.07 15.82 9.09
N SER A 301 5.85 15.50 7.82
CA SER A 301 4.68 14.74 7.35
C SER A 301 4.93 13.22 7.28
N GLY A 302 6.10 12.75 7.72
CA GLY A 302 6.43 11.34 7.80
C GLY A 302 6.87 10.70 6.47
N GLU A 303 7.60 9.60 6.60
CA GLU A 303 7.96 8.63 5.55
C GLU A 303 7.98 7.24 6.18
N ILE A 304 7.44 6.24 5.47
CA ILE A 304 7.34 4.85 5.94
C ILE A 304 8.14 3.96 5.00
N ASP A 305 9.29 3.49 5.45
CA ASP A 305 10.08 2.49 4.75
C ASP A 305 9.65 1.10 5.21
N VAL A 306 8.91 0.40 4.36
CA VAL A 306 8.51 -0.99 4.63
C VAL A 306 9.73 -1.90 4.48
N MET A 307 10.55 -1.66 3.45
CA MET A 307 11.81 -2.38 3.22
C MET A 307 12.80 -1.49 2.47
N GLU A 308 14.01 -1.37 3.02
CA GLU A 308 15.21 -0.94 2.31
C GLU A 308 16.30 -2.00 2.43
N ALA A 309 17.12 -2.13 1.39
CA ALA A 309 18.27 -3.02 1.37
C ALA A 309 19.41 -2.45 0.54
N ARG A 310 20.58 -3.09 0.65
CA ARG A 310 21.70 -2.93 -0.30
C ARG A 310 21.76 -4.17 -1.18
N GLY A 311 21.97 -4.01 -2.47
CA GLY A 311 22.11 -5.14 -3.40
C GLY A 311 23.49 -5.81 -3.36
N ASN A 312 24.46 -5.24 -2.65
CA ASN A 312 25.78 -5.84 -2.47
C ASN A 312 25.66 -7.22 -1.80
N LYS A 313 26.59 -8.13 -2.09
CA LYS A 313 26.71 -9.38 -1.32
C LYS A 313 27.67 -9.16 -0.14
N GLY A 314 27.20 -9.29 1.09
CA GLY A 314 27.98 -9.10 2.31
C GLY A 314 27.13 -8.74 3.53
N PRO A 315 27.72 -8.66 4.75
CA PRO A 315 26.97 -8.62 6.01
C PRO A 315 25.97 -7.46 6.19
N ILE A 316 26.08 -6.39 5.40
CA ILE A 316 25.13 -5.26 5.38
C ILE A 316 24.48 -5.04 3.99
N GLY A 317 24.67 -6.01 3.10
CA GLY A 317 24.16 -6.18 1.75
C GLY A 317 22.79 -6.87 1.71
N VAL A 318 22.61 -7.79 0.74
CA VAL A 318 21.38 -8.59 0.54
C VAL A 318 21.06 -9.52 1.72
N GLU A 319 22.01 -9.71 2.63
CA GLU A 319 21.86 -10.44 3.88
C GLU A 319 21.09 -9.63 4.93
N LYS A 320 20.89 -8.32 4.72
CA LYS A 320 20.27 -7.41 5.68
C LYS A 320 19.21 -6.52 5.03
N VAL A 321 18.05 -6.47 5.66
CA VAL A 321 16.97 -5.53 5.33
C VAL A 321 16.59 -4.70 6.54
N SER A 322 16.07 -3.50 6.30
CA SER A 322 15.56 -2.60 7.33
C SER A 322 14.17 -2.08 7.00
N SER A 323 13.39 -1.83 8.04
CA SER A 323 12.22 -0.96 7.98
C SER A 323 12.47 0.25 8.87
N THR A 324 12.02 1.41 8.43
CA THR A 324 12.31 2.68 9.11
C THR A 324 11.10 3.60 9.03
N LEU A 325 10.84 4.35 10.08
CA LEU A 325 9.96 5.53 10.00
C LEU A 325 10.82 6.78 10.10
N LEU A 326 10.65 7.74 9.20
CA LEU A 326 11.32 9.03 9.28
C LEU A 326 10.31 10.09 9.71
N TRP A 327 10.66 10.82 10.77
CA TRP A 327 9.76 11.78 11.42
C TRP A 327 10.58 12.72 12.30
N GLY A 328 10.14 13.97 12.37
CA GLY A 328 10.75 14.99 13.22
C GLY A 328 10.33 16.39 12.81
N PRO A 329 10.61 17.42 13.64
CA PRO A 329 10.31 18.81 13.31
C PRO A 329 11.12 19.36 12.13
N SER A 330 12.27 18.77 11.84
CA SER A 330 13.20 19.21 10.79
C SER A 330 14.15 18.06 10.41
N ALA A 331 14.92 18.25 9.33
CA ALA A 331 15.86 17.24 8.83
C ALA A 331 16.96 16.87 9.86
N ASP A 332 17.50 17.86 10.57
CA ASP A 332 18.50 17.69 11.63
C ASP A 332 17.91 17.07 12.91
N GLN A 333 16.59 17.14 13.07
CA GLN A 333 15.86 16.53 14.19
C GLN A 333 15.12 15.26 13.81
N ASN A 334 15.44 14.65 12.66
CA ASN A 334 14.87 13.38 12.24
C ASN A 334 15.21 12.26 13.24
N LYS A 335 14.19 11.58 13.78
CA LYS A 335 14.31 10.53 14.79
C LYS A 335 14.23 9.12 14.23
N PHE A 336 14.57 8.93 12.96
CA PHE A 336 14.52 7.63 12.30
C PHE A 336 15.23 6.49 13.08
N TYR A 337 16.34 6.80 13.74
CA TYR A 337 17.11 5.84 14.55
C TYR A 337 16.34 5.27 15.75
N MET A 338 15.28 5.94 16.22
CA MET A 338 14.38 5.45 17.26
C MET A 338 13.32 4.48 16.73
N THR A 339 13.14 4.45 15.42
CA THR A 339 12.09 3.73 14.71
C THR A 339 12.69 3.03 13.51
N THR A 340 13.78 2.29 13.73
CA THR A 340 14.41 1.42 12.74
C THR A 340 14.43 -0.01 13.26
N GLY A 341 13.89 -0.94 12.47
CA GLY A 341 13.99 -2.37 12.68
C GLY A 341 14.86 -3.02 11.61
N LYS A 342 15.52 -4.14 11.94
CA LYS A 342 16.43 -4.84 11.02
C LYS A 342 16.19 -6.34 11.08
N ARG A 343 16.32 -7.02 9.94
CA ARG A 343 16.34 -8.49 9.87
C ARG A 343 17.50 -8.96 9.01
N HIS A 344 17.97 -10.16 9.35
CA HIS A 344 19.09 -10.82 8.72
C HIS A 344 18.68 -12.21 8.22
N ALA A 345 19.18 -12.59 7.06
CA ALA A 345 19.09 -13.93 6.49
C ALA A 345 20.38 -14.23 5.70
N SER A 346 20.50 -15.46 5.20
CA SER A 346 21.65 -15.83 4.35
C SER A 346 21.69 -15.06 3.04
N ASN A 347 20.52 -14.77 2.45
CA ASN A 347 20.36 -13.95 1.25
C ASN A 347 18.87 -13.65 1.01
N TRP A 348 18.44 -12.38 1.08
CA TRP A 348 17.07 -11.98 0.78
C TRP A 348 16.79 -11.82 -0.73
N ALA A 349 17.82 -11.86 -1.59
CA ALA A 349 17.68 -11.67 -3.03
C ALA A 349 17.42 -12.96 -3.83
N ASP A 350 17.57 -14.13 -3.19
CA ASP A 350 17.43 -15.44 -3.86
C ASP A 350 15.96 -15.79 -4.16
N ASN A 351 15.03 -15.36 -3.31
CA ASN A 351 13.62 -15.75 -3.38
C ASN A 351 12.68 -14.55 -3.31
N PHE A 352 11.42 -14.78 -3.69
CA PHE A 352 10.35 -13.85 -3.38
C PHE A 352 10.01 -13.93 -1.90
N HIS A 353 9.86 -12.77 -1.29
CA HIS A 353 9.47 -12.61 0.11
C HIS A 353 8.19 -11.78 0.20
N ILE A 354 7.43 -11.99 1.27
CA ILE A 354 6.23 -11.21 1.56
C ILE A 354 6.59 -10.10 2.56
N TRP A 355 6.59 -8.87 2.07
CA TRP A 355 6.76 -7.65 2.85
C TRP A 355 5.40 -7.12 3.25
N ARG A 356 5.17 -6.91 4.54
CA ARG A 356 3.85 -6.48 5.04
C ARG A 356 3.98 -5.30 5.98
N LEU A 357 3.10 -4.32 5.81
CA LEU A 357 2.84 -3.25 6.75
C LEU A 357 1.47 -3.49 7.38
N GLU A 358 1.39 -3.46 8.70
CA GLU A 358 0.15 -3.38 9.47
C GLU A 358 0.12 -2.04 10.19
N TRP A 359 -0.90 -1.23 9.93
CA TRP A 359 -0.94 0.15 10.38
C TRP A 359 -2.32 0.49 10.92
N THR A 360 -2.36 0.93 12.18
CA THR A 360 -3.58 1.29 12.91
C THR A 360 -3.45 2.70 13.47
N GLN A 361 -4.48 3.16 14.17
CA GLN A 361 -4.47 4.40 14.96
C GLN A 361 -3.58 4.34 16.21
N ASP A 362 -3.06 3.16 16.56
CA ASP A 362 -2.28 2.95 17.78
C ASP A 362 -0.87 2.44 17.51
N HIS A 363 -0.64 1.77 16.39
CA HIS A 363 0.63 1.16 16.05
C HIS A 363 0.89 1.04 14.55
N LEU A 364 2.16 0.90 14.21
CA LEU A 364 2.67 0.55 12.89
C LEU A 364 3.67 -0.60 13.05
N VAL A 365 3.48 -1.68 12.29
CA VAL A 365 4.32 -2.88 12.34
C VAL A 365 4.67 -3.32 10.92
N THR A 366 5.94 -3.60 10.68
CA THR A 366 6.40 -4.18 9.40
C THR A 366 6.86 -5.63 9.58
N PHE A 367 6.75 -6.42 8.53
CA PHE A 367 7.10 -7.84 8.51
C PHE A 367 7.80 -8.24 7.22
N VAL A 368 8.61 -9.29 7.31
CA VAL A 368 9.05 -10.13 6.19
C VAL A 368 8.69 -11.58 6.50
N ASP A 369 7.97 -12.26 5.62
CA ASP A 369 7.57 -13.68 5.78
C ASP A 369 6.95 -13.98 7.16
N ASN A 370 6.03 -13.12 7.58
CA ASN A 370 5.37 -13.14 8.90
C ASN A 370 6.28 -12.89 10.11
N GLN A 371 7.57 -12.60 9.91
CA GLN A 371 8.49 -12.19 10.96
C GLN A 371 8.50 -10.67 11.09
N GLU A 372 8.21 -10.17 12.29
CA GLU A 372 8.23 -8.73 12.59
C GLU A 372 9.63 -8.14 12.39
N ILE A 373 9.74 -7.02 11.66
CA ILE A 373 11.00 -6.27 11.49
C ILE A 373 11.01 -5.09 12.47
N MET A 374 9.92 -4.31 12.50
CA MET A 374 9.78 -3.09 13.28
C MET A 374 8.36 -3.00 13.85
N ARG A 375 8.23 -2.53 15.09
CA ARG A 375 6.95 -2.16 15.73
C ARG A 375 7.09 -0.83 16.44
N VAL A 376 6.21 0.09 16.11
CA VAL A 376 6.19 1.45 16.66
C VAL A 376 4.79 1.78 17.13
N GLY A 377 4.65 2.20 18.38
CA GLY A 377 3.39 2.75 18.92
C GLY A 377 3.25 4.24 18.66
N SER A 378 2.09 4.79 19.03
CA SER A 378 1.71 6.20 18.84
C SER A 378 2.52 7.22 19.67
N ASN A 379 2.09 8.49 19.63
CA ASN A 379 2.64 9.62 20.40
C ASN A 379 4.09 9.99 20.02
N PHE A 380 4.32 10.25 18.73
CA PHE A 380 5.65 10.55 18.20
C PHE A 380 6.30 11.79 18.83
N TRP A 381 5.55 12.85 19.12
CA TRP A 381 6.12 14.05 19.75
C TRP A 381 6.84 13.73 21.08
N GLN A 382 6.14 13.01 21.96
CA GLN A 382 6.69 12.55 23.23
C GLN A 382 7.82 11.54 23.02
N LYS A 383 7.66 10.60 22.07
CA LYS A 383 8.70 9.60 21.73
C LYS A 383 10.01 10.26 21.32
N GLY A 384 9.93 11.37 20.57
CA GLY A 384 11.11 12.09 20.09
C GLY A 384 11.80 12.94 21.15
N GLY A 385 11.17 13.10 22.32
CA GLY A 385 11.64 13.97 23.39
C GLY A 385 11.67 15.44 22.97
N PHE A 386 10.79 15.86 22.05
CA PHE A 386 10.78 17.23 21.56
C PHE A 386 10.17 18.18 22.60
N SER A 387 10.70 19.40 22.65
CA SER A 387 10.25 20.47 23.54
C SER A 387 9.48 21.54 22.77
N GLY A 388 8.70 22.34 23.51
CA GLY A 388 7.87 23.40 22.93
C GLY A 388 6.50 22.91 22.45
N SER A 389 5.88 23.67 21.55
CA SER A 389 4.54 23.39 21.03
C SER A 389 4.55 22.16 20.12
N ASN A 390 3.75 21.16 20.45
CA ASN A 390 3.63 19.94 19.66
C ASN A 390 3.05 20.25 18.28
N ILE A 391 3.89 20.14 17.24
CA ILE A 391 3.53 20.43 15.84
C ILE A 391 2.49 19.45 15.26
N TRP A 392 2.23 18.34 15.95
CA TRP A 392 1.26 17.31 15.59
C TRP A 392 0.04 17.30 16.52
N ALA A 393 -0.12 18.30 17.40
CA ALA A 393 -1.23 18.35 18.36
C ALA A 393 -2.62 18.37 17.71
N GLY A 394 -2.73 18.84 16.46
CA GLY A 394 -3.98 18.83 15.69
C GLY A 394 -4.27 17.51 14.95
N GLY A 395 -3.38 16.53 15.04
CA GLY A 395 -3.51 15.22 14.40
C GLY A 395 -4.12 14.15 15.30
N GLU A 396 -4.28 12.94 14.75
CA GLU A 396 -4.60 11.75 15.52
C GLU A 396 -3.35 11.22 16.27
N ARG A 397 -3.53 10.20 17.11
CA ARG A 397 -2.47 9.65 17.99
C ARG A 397 -1.21 9.21 17.22
N MET A 398 -1.39 8.73 15.99
CA MET A 398 -0.31 8.26 15.14
C MET A 398 0.36 9.37 14.31
N ALA A 399 -0.06 10.63 14.43
CA ALA A 399 0.57 11.74 13.73
C ALA A 399 2.10 11.73 13.95
N PRO A 400 2.91 11.88 12.87
CA PRO A 400 2.49 12.30 11.52
C PRO A 400 1.94 11.18 10.60
N PHE A 401 1.92 9.93 11.07
CA PHE A 401 1.44 8.76 10.32
C PHE A 401 -0.07 8.53 10.52
N ASP A 402 -0.85 9.59 10.40
CA ASP A 402 -2.32 9.59 10.50
C ASP A 402 -3.00 10.14 9.24
N GLN A 403 -2.25 10.27 8.15
CA GLN A 403 -2.70 10.76 6.85
C GLN A 403 -2.76 9.63 5.82
N GLU A 404 -3.25 9.90 4.61
CA GLU A 404 -3.16 8.93 3.50
C GLU A 404 -1.75 8.90 2.91
N PHE A 405 -1.21 7.70 2.68
CA PHE A 405 0.10 7.48 2.06
C PHE A 405 -0.04 6.70 0.75
N TYR A 406 0.78 7.02 -0.25
CA TYR A 406 0.94 6.24 -1.48
C TYR A 406 2.19 5.37 -1.41
N MET A 407 2.19 4.25 -2.12
CA MET A 407 3.30 3.31 -2.20
C MET A 407 4.29 3.74 -3.29
N ILE A 408 5.58 3.53 -3.04
CA ILE A 408 6.69 3.78 -3.95
C ILE A 408 7.54 2.52 -4.06
N PHE A 409 7.85 2.14 -5.30
CA PHE A 409 8.85 1.13 -5.61
C PHE A 409 9.97 1.75 -6.43
N ASN A 410 11.22 1.54 -6.05
CA ASN A 410 12.37 1.96 -6.85
C ASN A 410 13.60 1.10 -6.64
N VAL A 411 14.55 1.26 -7.57
CA VAL A 411 15.94 0.83 -7.40
C VAL A 411 16.83 2.05 -7.61
N ALA A 412 17.28 2.68 -6.52
CA ALA A 412 18.32 3.70 -6.56
C ALA A 412 19.70 3.05 -6.75
N VAL A 413 20.71 3.84 -7.12
CA VAL A 413 22.08 3.36 -7.31
C VAL A 413 23.09 4.34 -6.71
N GLY A 414 23.99 3.80 -5.89
CA GLY A 414 25.04 4.57 -5.22
C GLY A 414 24.48 5.69 -4.34
N GLY A 415 25.21 6.80 -4.26
CA GLY A 415 24.84 7.96 -3.46
C GLY A 415 25.90 8.37 -2.44
N THR A 416 25.86 9.64 -2.04
CA THR A 416 26.76 10.25 -1.06
C THR A 416 26.14 10.43 0.32
N GLY A 417 24.84 10.12 0.48
CA GLY A 417 24.09 10.23 1.74
C GLY A 417 24.51 9.29 2.88
N GLY A 418 25.64 8.57 2.76
CA GLY A 418 26.13 7.67 3.80
C GLY A 418 25.47 6.29 3.83
N PHE A 419 24.46 6.04 2.98
CA PHE A 419 23.81 4.73 2.90
C PHE A 419 24.82 3.63 2.53
N PHE A 420 25.76 3.91 1.63
CA PHE A 420 26.94 3.08 1.42
C PHE A 420 28.12 3.67 2.24
N PRO A 421 28.56 3.02 3.33
CA PRO A 421 29.67 3.50 4.14
C PRO A 421 30.98 3.64 3.37
N ASP A 422 31.80 4.62 3.73
CA ASP A 422 33.16 4.72 3.20
C ASP A 422 34.05 3.63 3.81
N GLY A 423 34.97 3.08 3.01
CA GLY A 423 35.89 2.02 3.44
C GLY A 423 35.32 0.60 3.36
N ASP A 424 34.07 0.44 2.91
CA ASP A 424 33.48 -0.88 2.70
C ASP A 424 34.10 -1.64 1.51
N HIS A 425 34.12 -2.96 1.66
CA HIS A 425 34.56 -3.93 0.66
C HIS A 425 33.47 -4.98 0.42
N TYR A 426 33.01 -5.12 -0.82
CA TYR A 426 32.02 -6.12 -1.22
C TYR A 426 32.55 -6.94 -2.39
N ALA A 427 32.36 -8.26 -2.36
CA ALA A 427 32.77 -9.18 -3.43
C ALA A 427 34.24 -9.01 -3.91
N GLY A 428 35.15 -8.57 -3.03
CA GLY A 428 36.56 -8.33 -3.35
C GLY A 428 36.88 -6.96 -3.95
N ALA A 429 35.88 -6.10 -4.16
CA ALA A 429 36.04 -4.73 -4.63
C ALA A 429 35.82 -3.74 -3.50
N ARG A 430 36.65 -2.70 -3.46
CA ARG A 430 36.43 -1.54 -2.57
C ARG A 430 35.33 -0.66 -3.17
N LYS A 431 34.54 -0.01 -2.33
CA LYS A 431 33.66 1.08 -2.77
C LYS A 431 34.45 2.11 -3.61
N PRO A 432 34.05 2.39 -4.87
CA PRO A 432 34.86 3.19 -5.77
C PRO A 432 34.80 4.71 -5.52
N TRP A 433 33.82 5.20 -4.74
CA TRP A 433 33.70 6.62 -4.40
C TRP A 433 33.76 6.84 -2.87
N SER A 434 34.12 8.07 -2.47
CA SER A 434 33.90 8.56 -1.10
C SER A 434 32.61 9.38 -1.01
N ASN A 435 31.93 9.32 0.13
CA ASN A 435 30.73 10.12 0.40
C ASN A 435 31.00 11.63 0.43
N SER A 436 32.26 12.06 0.54
CA SER A 436 32.65 13.48 0.47
C SER A 436 33.21 13.89 -0.90
N SER A 437 33.29 12.97 -1.87
CA SER A 437 33.84 13.28 -3.19
C SER A 437 32.91 14.22 -3.97
N PRO A 438 33.40 15.37 -4.49
CA PRO A 438 32.62 16.21 -5.42
C PRO A 438 32.41 15.54 -6.78
N HIS A 439 33.12 14.43 -7.05
CA HIS A 439 33.07 13.67 -8.29
C HIS A 439 32.57 12.23 -8.07
N ALA A 440 31.79 11.98 -7.01
CA ALA A 440 31.40 10.64 -6.58
C ALA A 440 30.75 9.79 -7.69
N ALA A 441 29.89 10.38 -8.54
CA ALA A 441 29.27 9.66 -9.66
C ALA A 441 30.31 9.26 -10.74
N GLN A 442 31.32 10.10 -10.97
CA GLN A 442 32.42 9.81 -11.89
C GLN A 442 33.37 8.76 -11.29
N ASP A 443 33.67 8.83 -9.99
CA ASP A 443 34.47 7.82 -9.28
C ASP A 443 33.78 6.45 -9.36
N PHE A 444 32.46 6.42 -9.11
CA PHE A 444 31.60 5.25 -9.30
C PHE A 444 31.69 4.69 -10.72
N TRP A 445 31.57 5.56 -11.73
CA TRP A 445 31.66 5.19 -13.14
C TRP A 445 33.02 4.63 -13.52
N ASN A 446 34.10 5.26 -13.05
CA ASN A 446 35.47 4.82 -13.33
C ASN A 446 35.77 3.44 -12.70
N GLY A 447 35.16 3.14 -11.54
CA GLY A 447 35.26 1.84 -10.87
C GLY A 447 34.42 0.71 -11.48
N ARG A 448 33.70 0.95 -12.58
CA ARG A 448 32.73 -0.03 -13.15
C ARG A 448 33.33 -1.39 -13.52
N GLY A 449 34.62 -1.44 -13.84
CA GLY A 449 35.32 -2.70 -14.11
C GLY A 449 35.22 -3.71 -12.96
N ASP A 450 35.11 -3.22 -11.71
CA ASP A 450 35.06 -4.06 -10.52
C ASP A 450 33.63 -4.54 -10.19
N TRP A 451 32.64 -3.66 -10.37
CA TRP A 451 31.27 -3.87 -9.87
C TRP A 451 30.25 -4.24 -10.95
N GLN A 452 30.41 -3.82 -12.21
CA GLN A 452 29.40 -4.01 -13.27
C GLN A 452 29.09 -5.49 -13.51
N ARG A 453 30.11 -6.36 -13.42
CA ARG A 453 29.98 -7.82 -13.55
C ARG A 453 29.04 -8.46 -12.52
N THR A 454 28.73 -7.77 -11.44
CA THR A 454 27.80 -8.24 -10.40
C THR A 454 26.34 -8.05 -10.79
N TRP A 455 26.05 -7.18 -11.78
CA TRP A 455 24.71 -6.93 -12.28
C TRP A 455 24.37 -7.95 -13.38
N GLN A 456 23.75 -9.06 -13.00
CA GLN A 456 23.53 -10.21 -13.89
C GLN A 456 22.06 -10.37 -14.28
N GLY A 457 21.68 -9.82 -15.43
CA GLY A 457 20.32 -9.94 -15.98
C GLY A 457 19.24 -9.61 -14.93
N ASP A 458 18.23 -10.47 -14.84
CA ASP A 458 17.12 -10.32 -13.89
C ASP A 458 17.56 -10.27 -12.42
N LYS A 459 18.74 -10.78 -12.04
CA LYS A 459 19.19 -10.69 -10.65
C LYS A 459 19.38 -9.25 -10.20
N ALA A 460 19.72 -8.34 -11.11
CA ALA A 460 19.88 -6.92 -10.83
C ALA A 460 18.54 -6.15 -10.80
N ALA A 461 17.43 -6.75 -11.24
CA ALA A 461 16.11 -6.14 -11.14
C ALA A 461 15.44 -6.40 -9.79
N MET A 462 14.74 -5.39 -9.28
CA MET A 462 13.67 -5.63 -8.31
C MET A 462 12.47 -6.19 -9.06
N MET A 463 11.94 -7.33 -8.59
CA MET A 463 10.78 -7.97 -9.17
C MET A 463 9.63 -7.95 -8.17
N ILE A 464 8.47 -7.43 -8.58
CA ILE A 464 7.26 -7.37 -7.76
C ILE A 464 6.21 -8.25 -8.42
N ASP A 465 5.73 -9.24 -7.67
CA ASP A 465 4.72 -10.20 -8.10
C ASP A 465 3.31 -9.64 -7.88
N TYR A 466 3.04 -9.11 -6.69
CA TYR A 466 1.83 -8.35 -6.44
C TYR A 466 2.01 -7.31 -5.34
N VAL A 467 1.10 -6.34 -5.32
CA VAL A 467 0.83 -5.49 -4.16
C VAL A 467 -0.65 -5.48 -3.86
N GLU A 468 -0.98 -5.45 -2.58
CA GLU A 468 -2.36 -5.49 -2.09
C GLU A 468 -2.56 -4.55 -0.90
N PHE A 469 -3.63 -3.76 -0.94
CA PHE A 469 -4.08 -2.91 0.17
C PHE A 469 -5.40 -3.45 0.74
N ARG A 470 -5.43 -3.64 2.06
CA ARG A 470 -6.56 -4.20 2.79
C ARG A 470 -7.01 -3.30 3.93
N TYR A 471 -8.31 -3.29 4.20
CA TYR A 471 -8.84 -2.75 5.45
C TYR A 471 -8.54 -3.72 6.61
N LEU A 472 -8.22 -3.14 7.78
CA LEU A 472 -8.06 -3.87 9.04
C LEU A 472 -9.38 -4.14 9.76
#